data_AF-A0A7K1GP72-F1
#
_entry.id   AF-A0A7K1GP72-F1
#
_cell.length_a   1.000
_cell.length_b   1.000
_cell.length_c   1.000
_cell.angle_alpha   90.00
_cell.angle_beta   90.00
_cell.angle_gamma   90.00
#
_symmetry.space_group_name_H-M   'P 1'
#
loop_
_entity.id
_entity.type
_entity.pdbx_description
1 polymer ?
#
loop_
_entity_poly.entity_id
_entity_poly.type
_entity_poly.pdbx_seq_one_letter_code
_entity_poly.pdbx_strand_id
1 'polypeptide(L)'
;MGWFTRRSNSWEIKNSLILLGVVGGISFISFGVLTPIAIAVFGRIVNVNRWFWHSCVIALVYLFFLILALFFLVADVDSVYVLAVNFISFYIYVVYMSLDLGEYLQRLDLQNIISLEKNKEYNYDAVISQYNSVQSDSQSTKDEFIYKLEYWKNKLAKPELIKSVDEIIRLTNIIITKDDHASDLFFLRHGSSIVNVLQQYVELDSSYISNPTVIGTKQSLEQVIIQSRVIFENELSNLIEMKVLEVDSEASVYISVLKGRGIL
;
A
#
# COMPACT_ATOMS: atom_id res chain seq x y z
N MET A 1 14.18 4.03 14.07
CA MET A 1 13.75 4.27 12.67
C MET A 1 14.93 3.96 11.78
N GLY A 2 14.66 3.43 10.59
CA GLY A 2 15.66 3.13 9.58
C GLY A 2 16.46 4.36 9.15
N TRP A 3 17.58 4.12 8.47
CA TRP A 3 18.46 5.16 7.97
C TRP A 3 17.95 5.78 6.66
N PHE A 4 17.25 5.01 5.83
CA PHE A 4 16.78 5.46 4.51
C PHE A 4 15.24 5.52 4.42
N THR A 5 14.55 4.79 5.29
CA THR A 5 13.09 4.63 5.31
C THR A 5 12.55 4.78 6.74
N ARG A 6 11.23 5.02 6.87
CA ARG A 6 10.56 5.04 8.18
C ARG A 6 10.29 3.65 8.76
N ARG A 7 10.75 2.57 8.11
CA ARG A 7 10.66 1.18 8.58
C ARG A 7 11.64 0.89 9.72
N SER A 8 11.58 -0.33 10.25
CA SER A 8 12.51 -0.81 11.27
C SER A 8 13.89 -1.11 10.70
N ASN A 9 14.95 -0.91 11.48
CA ASN A 9 16.33 -1.15 11.04
C ASN A 9 16.55 -2.61 10.63
N SER A 10 15.85 -3.55 11.27
CA SER A 10 15.92 -4.97 10.90
C SER A 10 15.38 -5.23 9.49
N TRP A 11 14.38 -4.48 9.04
CA TRP A 11 13.82 -4.62 7.69
C TRP A 11 14.81 -4.08 6.65
N GLU A 12 15.42 -2.92 6.90
CA GLU A 12 16.43 -2.34 5.99
C GLU A 12 17.62 -3.29 5.85
N ILE A 13 18.20 -3.73 6.98
CA ILE A 13 19.36 -4.64 6.98
C ILE A 13 19.05 -5.93 6.22
N LYS A 14 17.87 -6.52 6.43
CA LYS A 14 17.48 -7.75 5.73
C LYS A 14 17.42 -7.55 4.21
N ASN A 15 16.80 -6.47 3.74
CA ASN A 15 16.66 -6.23 2.30
C ASN A 15 17.97 -5.79 1.66
N SER A 16 18.80 -5.02 2.36
CA SER A 16 20.16 -4.67 1.94
C SER A 16 21.03 -5.91 1.79
N LEU A 17 20.97 -6.83 2.75
CA LEU A 17 21.72 -8.10 2.69
C LEU A 17 21.25 -9.00 1.54
N ILE A 18 19.95 -9.05 1.27
CA ILE A 18 19.41 -9.81 0.13
C ILE A 18 19.95 -9.24 -1.18
N LEU A 19 19.85 -7.92 -1.38
CA LEU A 19 20.31 -7.28 -2.61
C LEU A 19 21.82 -7.41 -2.80
N LEU A 20 22.62 -7.01 -1.80
CA LEU A 20 24.09 -7.06 -1.90
C LEU A 20 24.60 -8.50 -1.93
N GLY A 21 23.98 -9.42 -1.17
CA GLY A 21 24.34 -10.83 -1.15
C GLY A 21 24.07 -11.52 -2.47
N VAL A 22 22.92 -11.27 -3.11
CA VAL A 22 22.59 -11.85 -4.42
C VAL A 22 23.46 -11.25 -5.52
N VAL A 23 23.62 -9.92 -5.55
CA VAL A 23 24.47 -9.25 -6.56
C VAL A 23 25.94 -9.69 -6.41
N GLY A 24 26.46 -9.69 -5.18
CA GLY A 24 27.81 -10.13 -4.89
C GLY A 24 28.02 -11.62 -5.19
N GLY A 25 27.11 -12.49 -4.75
CA GLY A 25 27.20 -13.93 -4.99
C GLY A 25 27.19 -14.27 -6.49
N ILE A 26 26.27 -13.66 -7.25
CA ILE A 26 26.20 -13.87 -8.70
C ILE A 26 27.43 -13.28 -9.39
N SER A 27 27.91 -12.11 -8.97
CA SER A 27 29.12 -11.52 -9.52
C SER A 27 30.34 -12.43 -9.32
N PHE A 28 30.52 -12.98 -8.13
CA PHE A 28 31.66 -13.86 -7.84
C PHE A 28 31.62 -15.18 -8.62
N ILE A 29 30.44 -15.80 -8.72
CA ILE A 29 30.25 -17.09 -9.41
C ILE A 29 30.33 -16.94 -10.94
N SER A 30 29.73 -15.87 -11.47
CA SER A 30 29.65 -15.65 -12.93
C SER A 30 30.82 -14.86 -13.49
N PHE A 31 31.86 -14.61 -12.69
CA PHE A 31 32.95 -13.70 -13.02
C PHE A 31 32.40 -12.36 -13.51
N GLY A 32 31.39 -11.78 -12.85
CA GLY A 32 30.82 -10.49 -13.19
C GLY A 32 29.87 -10.47 -14.39
N VAL A 33 29.96 -11.42 -15.31
CA VAL A 33 29.28 -11.35 -16.62
C VAL A 33 27.76 -11.40 -16.51
N LEU A 34 27.22 -12.18 -15.57
CA LEU A 34 25.77 -12.33 -15.39
C LEU A 34 25.18 -11.36 -14.36
N THR A 35 26.02 -10.56 -13.69
CA THR A 35 25.58 -9.57 -12.68
C THR A 35 24.56 -8.55 -13.20
N PRO A 36 24.65 -8.06 -14.46
CA PRO A 36 23.62 -7.17 -15.01
C PRO A 36 22.22 -7.77 -15.02
N ILE A 37 22.10 -9.09 -15.19
CA ILE A 37 20.79 -9.79 -15.16
C ILE A 37 20.23 -9.77 -13.75
N ALA A 38 21.06 -10.03 -12.74
CA ALA A 38 20.65 -9.94 -11.33
C ALA A 38 20.16 -8.52 -10.98
N ILE A 39 20.92 -7.51 -11.41
CA ILE A 39 20.56 -6.10 -11.24
C ILE A 39 19.28 -5.75 -12.00
N ALA A 40 19.03 -6.34 -13.18
CA ALA A 40 17.79 -6.16 -13.93
C ALA A 40 16.56 -6.69 -13.18
N VAL A 41 16.70 -7.83 -12.48
CA VAL A 41 15.61 -8.39 -11.67
C VAL A 41 15.25 -7.42 -10.53
N PHE A 42 16.24 -6.93 -9.80
CA PHE A 42 16.01 -5.95 -8.73
C PHE A 42 15.47 -4.63 -9.27
N GLY A 43 16.02 -4.14 -10.39
CA GLY A 43 15.53 -2.95 -11.09
C GLY A 43 14.09 -3.10 -11.55
N ARG A 44 13.66 -4.30 -11.99
CA ARG A 44 12.27 -4.57 -12.36
C ARG A 44 11.34 -4.57 -11.15
N ILE A 45 11.79 -5.07 -10.00
CA ILE A 45 11.00 -5.03 -8.76
C ILE A 45 10.70 -3.57 -8.39
N VAL A 46 11.70 -2.69 -8.46
CA VAL A 46 11.56 -1.27 -8.08
C VAL A 46 11.23 -0.31 -9.24
N ASN A 47 10.93 -0.84 -10.43
CA ASN A 47 10.63 -0.08 -11.66
C ASN A 47 11.72 0.92 -12.10
N VAL A 48 12.99 0.57 -11.92
CA VAL A 48 14.17 1.37 -12.32
C VAL A 48 14.95 0.65 -13.42
N ASN A 49 14.95 1.22 -14.63
CA ASN A 49 15.67 0.62 -15.77
C ASN A 49 17.11 1.15 -15.91
N ARG A 50 17.43 2.30 -15.30
CA ARG A 50 18.77 2.91 -15.42
C ARG A 50 19.87 2.00 -14.86
N TRP A 51 19.60 1.25 -13.80
CA TRP A 51 20.60 0.36 -13.18
C TRP A 51 21.04 -0.76 -14.12
N PHE A 52 20.13 -1.30 -14.92
CA PHE A 52 20.46 -2.30 -15.93
C PHE A 52 21.47 -1.73 -16.94
N TRP A 53 21.20 -0.55 -17.50
CA TRP A 53 22.11 0.07 -18.47
C TRP A 53 23.49 0.37 -17.89
N HIS A 54 23.58 0.92 -16.67
CA HIS A 54 24.86 1.17 -16.01
C HIS A 54 25.62 -0.14 -15.74
N SER A 55 24.91 -1.18 -15.26
CA SER A 55 25.52 -2.49 -15.01
C SER A 55 26.04 -3.17 -16.28
N CYS A 56 25.38 -2.97 -17.43
CA CYS A 56 25.85 -3.43 -18.74
C CYS A 56 27.12 -2.69 -19.20
N VAL A 57 27.21 -1.38 -18.95
CA VAL A 57 28.43 -0.62 -19.26
C VAL A 57 29.60 -1.12 -18.40
N ILE A 58 29.37 -1.33 -17.10
CA ILE A 58 30.36 -1.93 -16.18
C ILE A 58 30.77 -3.32 -16.69
N ALA A 59 29.79 -4.14 -17.11
CA ALA A 59 30.06 -5.48 -17.62
C ALA A 59 30.92 -5.45 -18.89
N LEU A 60 30.68 -4.51 -19.80
CA LEU A 60 31.44 -4.38 -21.05
C LEU A 60 32.90 -4.04 -20.76
N VAL A 61 33.14 -3.04 -19.90
CA VAL A 61 34.49 -2.67 -19.46
C VAL A 61 35.18 -3.86 -18.79
N TYR A 62 34.46 -4.57 -17.92
CA TYR A 62 34.98 -5.74 -17.25
C TYR A 62 35.31 -6.89 -18.21
N LEU A 63 34.45 -7.15 -19.21
CA LEU A 63 34.64 -8.22 -20.19
C LEU A 63 35.93 -7.99 -21.00
N PHE A 64 36.26 -6.73 -21.31
CA PHE A 64 37.54 -6.39 -21.93
C PHE A 64 38.75 -6.79 -21.05
N PHE A 65 38.71 -6.47 -19.75
CA PHE A 65 39.77 -6.89 -18.81
C PHE A 65 39.82 -8.41 -18.62
N LEU A 66 38.67 -9.10 -18.64
CA LEU A 66 38.62 -10.55 -18.56
C LEU A 66 39.22 -11.22 -19.80
N ILE A 67 38.97 -10.70 -21.01
CA ILE A 67 39.62 -11.18 -22.24
C ILE A 67 41.14 -11.01 -22.15
N LEU A 68 41.62 -9.86 -21.68
CA LEU A 68 43.05 -9.61 -21.46
C LEU A 68 43.64 -10.61 -20.46
N ALA A 69 42.97 -10.84 -19.33
CA ALA A 69 43.42 -11.79 -18.32
C ALA A 69 43.47 -13.24 -18.86
N LEU A 70 42.48 -13.65 -19.65
CA LEU A 70 42.46 -14.95 -20.32
C LEU A 70 43.57 -15.08 -21.37
N PHE A 71 43.87 -14.00 -22.11
CA PHE A 71 44.99 -13.98 -23.04
C PHE A 71 46.34 -14.19 -22.33
N PHE A 72 46.55 -13.51 -21.19
CA PHE A 72 47.75 -13.72 -20.36
C PHE A 72 47.83 -15.14 -19.79
N LEU A 73 46.70 -15.73 -19.40
CA LEU A 73 46.65 -17.12 -18.93
C LEU A 73 47.08 -18.10 -20.04
N VAL A 74 46.64 -17.88 -21.29
CA VAL A 74 47.08 -18.70 -22.45
C VAL A 74 48.56 -18.49 -22.75
N ALA A 75 49.11 -17.32 -22.43
CA ALA A 75 50.54 -17.02 -22.55
C ALA A 75 51.41 -17.56 -21.40
N ASP A 76 50.87 -18.48 -20.58
CA ASP A 76 51.54 -19.16 -19.45
C ASP A 76 51.94 -18.21 -18.31
N VAL A 77 51.18 -17.12 -18.14
CA VAL A 77 51.28 -16.21 -16.98
C VAL A 77 50.39 -16.74 -15.85
N ASP A 78 50.83 -16.53 -14.60
CA ASP A 78 50.18 -17.04 -13.39
C ASP A 78 48.65 -16.78 -13.32
N SER A 79 47.89 -17.78 -12.87
CA SER A 79 46.43 -17.75 -12.72
C SER A 79 45.89 -16.67 -11.77
N VAL A 80 46.77 -16.09 -10.94
CA VAL A 80 46.46 -15.01 -9.99
C VAL A 80 45.76 -13.82 -10.67
N TYR A 81 46.09 -13.50 -11.92
CA TYR A 81 45.47 -12.37 -12.64
C TYR A 81 43.97 -12.57 -12.87
N VAL A 82 43.53 -13.79 -13.22
CA VAL A 82 42.10 -14.09 -13.43
C VAL A 82 41.33 -13.99 -12.12
N LEU A 83 41.92 -14.47 -11.03
CA LEU A 83 41.30 -14.41 -9.70
C LEU A 83 41.23 -12.97 -9.18
N ALA A 84 42.28 -12.17 -9.39
CA ALA A 84 42.29 -10.75 -9.06
C ALA A 84 41.23 -9.97 -9.83
N VAL A 85 41.09 -10.22 -11.14
CA VAL A 85 40.05 -9.60 -11.96
C VAL A 85 38.65 -9.98 -11.46
N ASN A 86 38.41 -11.24 -11.08
CA ASN A 86 37.13 -11.64 -10.49
C ASN A 86 36.80 -10.89 -9.19
N PHE A 87 37.77 -10.76 -8.28
CA PHE A 87 37.59 -10.00 -7.04
C PHE A 87 37.30 -8.51 -7.30
N ILE A 88 37.94 -7.91 -8.30
CA ILE A 88 37.66 -6.54 -8.72
C ILE A 88 36.22 -6.43 -9.25
N SER A 89 35.74 -7.42 -10.01
CA SER A 89 34.36 -7.48 -10.49
C SER A 89 33.35 -7.46 -9.34
N PHE A 90 33.54 -8.39 -8.40
CA PHE A 90 32.71 -8.52 -7.20
C PHE A 90 32.65 -7.18 -6.45
N TYR A 91 33.81 -6.58 -6.22
CA TYR A 91 33.91 -5.32 -5.47
C TYR A 91 33.19 -4.17 -6.18
N ILE A 92 33.40 -3.99 -7.50
CA ILE A 92 32.78 -2.91 -8.27
C ILE A 92 31.25 -3.02 -8.22
N TYR A 93 30.69 -4.21 -8.42
CA TYR A 93 29.23 -4.39 -8.42
C TYR A 93 28.60 -4.20 -7.04
N VAL A 94 29.27 -4.68 -5.98
CA VAL A 94 28.80 -4.48 -4.60
C VAL A 94 28.84 -3.00 -4.23
N VAL A 95 29.93 -2.29 -4.57
CA VAL A 95 30.05 -0.86 -4.32
C VAL A 95 29.01 -0.07 -5.11
N TYR A 96 28.85 -0.37 -6.40
CA TYR A 96 27.85 0.27 -7.25
C TYR A 96 26.44 0.16 -6.66
N MET A 97 26.01 -1.04 -6.29
CA MET A 97 24.69 -1.26 -5.69
C MET A 97 24.58 -0.71 -4.26
N SER A 98 25.69 -0.57 -3.53
CA SER A 98 25.69 0.06 -2.21
C SER A 98 25.43 1.56 -2.28
N LEU A 99 25.81 2.24 -3.37
CA LEU A 99 25.52 3.66 -3.58
C LEU A 99 24.03 3.88 -3.87
N ASP A 100 23.43 2.98 -4.66
CA ASP A 100 22.01 3.01 -5.03
C ASP A 100 21.09 2.36 -3.97
N LEU A 101 21.65 1.91 -2.83
CA LEU A 101 20.94 1.18 -1.77
C LEU A 101 19.80 2.01 -1.15
N GLY A 102 20.03 3.32 -0.95
CA GLY A 102 19.01 4.22 -0.40
C GLY A 102 17.80 4.32 -1.32
N GLU A 103 18.03 4.51 -2.62
CA GLU A 103 16.95 4.55 -3.61
C GLU A 103 16.21 3.20 -3.70
N TYR A 104 16.94 2.09 -3.64
CA TYR A 104 16.34 0.76 -3.63
C TYR A 104 15.36 0.58 -2.46
N LEU A 105 15.80 0.86 -1.24
CA LEU A 105 15.00 0.68 -0.04
C LEU A 105 13.77 1.60 -0.03
N GLN A 106 13.95 2.86 -0.43
CA GLN A 106 12.85 3.83 -0.50
C GLN A 106 11.79 3.42 -1.52
N ARG A 107 12.19 2.99 -2.72
CA ARG A 107 11.24 2.51 -3.73
C ARG A 107 10.58 1.21 -3.31
N LEU A 108 11.31 0.29 -2.69
CA LEU A 108 10.74 -0.96 -2.19
C LEU A 108 9.65 -0.70 -1.13
N ASP A 109 9.84 0.29 -0.26
CA ASP A 109 8.81 0.68 0.71
C ASP A 109 7.62 1.36 0.03
N LEU A 110 7.88 2.32 -0.86
CA LEU A 110 6.84 3.05 -1.61
C LEU A 110 5.99 2.15 -2.51
N GLN A 111 6.53 1.05 -3.03
CA GLN A 111 5.79 0.09 -3.83
C GLN A 111 4.60 -0.53 -3.08
N ASN A 112 4.68 -0.60 -1.74
CA ASN A 112 3.57 -1.10 -0.91
C ASN A 112 2.46 -0.05 -0.72
N ILE A 113 2.71 1.20 -1.10
CA ILE A 113 1.83 2.35 -0.83
C ILE A 113 1.25 2.91 -2.14
N ILE A 114 2.07 2.99 -3.19
CA ILE A 114 1.72 3.57 -4.48
C ILE A 114 2.16 2.69 -5.65
N SER A 115 1.44 2.78 -6.77
CA SER A 115 1.90 2.21 -8.05
C SER A 115 3.05 3.03 -8.61
N LEU A 116 4.26 2.47 -8.57
CA LEU A 116 5.47 3.14 -9.07
C LEU A 116 5.49 3.20 -10.61
N GLU A 117 5.64 4.39 -11.16
CA GLU A 117 5.91 4.65 -12.57
C GLU A 117 7.39 4.43 -12.89
N LYS A 118 7.66 3.95 -14.11
CA LYS A 118 9.02 3.62 -14.55
C LYS A 118 9.90 4.88 -14.64
N ASN A 119 11.10 4.80 -14.05
CA ASN A 119 12.13 5.85 -14.10
C ASN A 119 11.72 7.23 -13.56
N LYS A 120 10.61 7.35 -12.83
CA LYS A 120 10.23 8.59 -12.17
C LYS A 120 10.96 8.72 -10.84
N GLU A 121 11.44 9.92 -10.54
CA GLU A 121 12.04 10.24 -9.24
C GLU A 121 10.93 10.56 -8.24
N TYR A 122 11.03 9.96 -7.05
CA TYR A 122 10.07 10.14 -5.97
C TYR A 122 10.79 10.76 -4.78
N ASN A 123 10.24 11.85 -4.23
CA ASN A 123 10.65 12.33 -2.92
C ASN A 123 9.94 11.49 -1.85
N TYR A 124 10.68 10.56 -1.25
CA TYR A 124 10.16 9.62 -0.25
C TYR A 124 9.40 10.33 0.88
N ASP A 125 10.00 11.37 1.46
CA ASP A 125 9.39 12.10 2.58
C ASP A 125 8.10 12.81 2.19
N ALA A 126 8.07 13.40 0.99
CA ALA A 126 6.87 14.08 0.49
C ALA A 126 5.72 13.07 0.30
N VAL A 127 5.96 11.93 -0.34
CA VAL A 127 4.94 10.91 -0.60
C VAL A 127 4.44 10.27 0.71
N ILE A 128 5.35 9.92 1.62
CA ILE A 128 5.00 9.35 2.93
C ILE A 128 4.22 10.38 3.76
N SER A 129 4.62 11.65 3.75
CA SER A 129 3.91 12.70 4.49
C SER A 129 2.50 12.93 3.96
N GLN A 130 2.31 12.92 2.64
CA GLN A 130 1.01 13.03 2.00
C GLN A 130 0.12 11.81 2.27
N TYR A 131 0.69 10.60 2.20
CA TYR A 131 -0.05 9.40 2.55
C TYR A 131 -0.50 9.42 4.01
N ASN A 132 0.42 9.74 4.93
CA ASN A 132 0.10 9.82 6.35
C ASN A 132 -0.91 10.93 6.65
N SER A 133 -0.86 12.08 5.95
CA SER A 133 -1.85 13.15 6.15
C SER A 133 -3.24 12.75 5.68
N VAL A 134 -3.33 12.09 4.52
CA VAL A 134 -4.61 11.56 4.01
C VAL A 134 -5.17 10.50 4.95
N GLN A 135 -4.32 9.61 5.47
CA GLN A 135 -4.74 8.56 6.40
C GLN A 135 -5.11 9.12 7.78
N SER A 136 -4.40 10.15 8.27
CA SER A 136 -4.77 10.80 9.53
C SER A 136 -6.09 11.57 9.41
N ASP A 137 -6.31 12.24 8.27
CA ASP A 137 -7.54 13.00 8.02
C ASP A 137 -8.75 12.07 7.83
N SER A 138 -8.58 10.91 7.18
CA SER A 138 -9.67 9.94 7.01
C SER A 138 -10.03 9.26 8.33
N GLN A 139 -9.03 8.89 9.13
CA GLN A 139 -9.24 8.28 10.44
C GLN A 139 -9.88 9.27 11.43
N SER A 140 -9.44 10.54 11.44
CA SER A 140 -10.07 11.56 12.28
C SER A 140 -11.52 11.85 11.88
N THR A 141 -11.83 11.81 10.59
CA THR A 141 -13.20 12.07 10.09
C THR A 141 -14.18 10.96 10.50
N LYS A 142 -13.74 9.69 10.49
CA LYS A 142 -14.54 8.52 10.92
C LYS A 142 -14.82 8.56 12.42
N ASP A 143 -13.79 8.80 13.23
CA ASP A 143 -13.93 8.90 14.69
C ASP A 143 -14.79 10.11 15.09
N GLU A 144 -14.63 11.25 14.41
CA GLU A 144 -15.46 12.44 14.62
C GLU A 144 -16.92 12.18 14.27
N PHE A 145 -17.20 11.42 13.20
CA PHE A 145 -18.57 11.04 12.83
C PHE A 145 -19.22 10.16 13.91
N ILE A 146 -18.54 9.12 14.39
CA ILE A 146 -19.04 8.25 15.47
C ILE A 146 -19.29 9.08 16.74
N TYR A 147 -18.34 9.94 17.12
CA TYR A 147 -18.47 10.81 18.28
C TYR A 147 -19.69 11.73 18.18
N LYS A 148 -19.93 12.33 16.99
CA LYS A 148 -21.12 13.17 16.75
C LYS A 148 -22.41 12.36 16.82
N LEU A 149 -22.45 11.14 16.30
CA LEU A 149 -23.61 10.26 16.43
C LEU A 149 -23.90 9.92 17.90
N GLU A 150 -22.88 9.56 18.68
CA GLU A 150 -23.03 9.29 20.11
C GLU A 150 -23.51 10.53 20.89
N TYR A 151 -22.94 11.69 20.58
CA TYR A 151 -23.33 12.96 21.20
C TYR A 151 -24.82 13.26 20.97
N TRP A 152 -25.31 13.16 19.74
CA TRP A 152 -26.71 13.43 19.42
C TRP A 152 -27.64 12.33 19.91
N LYS A 153 -27.21 11.06 19.88
CA LYS A 153 -27.94 9.92 20.45
C LYS A 153 -28.33 10.16 21.90
N ASN A 154 -27.39 10.67 22.72
CA ASN A 154 -27.61 10.92 24.15
C ASN A 154 -28.66 12.01 24.42
N LYS A 155 -29.06 12.77 23.41
CA LYS A 155 -30.09 13.81 23.51
C LYS A 155 -31.45 13.37 22.97
N LEU A 156 -31.56 12.16 22.41
CA LEU A 156 -32.83 11.64 21.90
C LEU A 156 -33.71 11.11 23.03
N ALA A 157 -35.00 11.45 23.01
CA ALA A 157 -35.99 10.88 23.93
C ALA A 157 -36.66 9.60 23.40
N LYS A 158 -36.71 9.40 22.07
CA LYS A 158 -37.42 8.28 21.43
C LYS A 158 -36.58 7.00 21.35
N PRO A 159 -37.00 5.87 21.96
CA PRO A 159 -36.23 4.63 21.97
C PRO A 159 -35.99 4.03 20.56
N GLU A 160 -36.94 4.19 19.64
CA GLU A 160 -36.82 3.66 18.27
C GLU A 160 -35.71 4.37 17.46
N LEU A 161 -35.53 5.67 17.69
CA LEU A 161 -34.48 6.44 17.05
C LEU A 161 -33.12 6.10 17.65
N ILE A 162 -33.04 5.94 18.98
CA ILE A 162 -31.82 5.51 19.66
C ILE A 162 -31.34 4.17 19.07
N LYS A 163 -32.24 3.18 18.94
CA LYS A 163 -31.92 1.89 18.30
C LYS A 163 -31.42 2.04 16.86
N SER A 164 -32.04 2.93 16.09
CA SER A 164 -31.62 3.19 14.70
C SER A 164 -30.21 3.79 14.65
N VAL A 165 -29.90 4.73 15.55
CA VAL A 165 -28.56 5.35 15.64
C VAL A 165 -27.53 4.36 16.16
N ASP A 166 -27.84 3.54 17.16
CA ASP A 166 -26.94 2.47 17.64
C ASP A 166 -26.61 1.48 16.52
N GLU A 167 -27.60 1.11 15.71
CA GLU A 167 -27.39 0.24 14.56
C GLU A 167 -26.52 0.92 13.48
N ILE A 168 -26.73 2.21 13.20
CA ILE A 168 -25.86 2.98 12.29
C ILE A 168 -24.41 3.01 12.80
N ILE A 169 -24.19 3.24 14.11
CA ILE A 169 -22.85 3.21 14.72
C ILE A 169 -22.23 1.81 14.58
N ARG A 170 -23.01 0.75 14.83
CA ARG A 170 -22.54 -0.63 14.68
C ARG A 170 -22.13 -0.92 13.24
N LEU A 171 -22.98 -0.60 12.27
CA LEU A 171 -22.72 -0.79 10.85
C LEU A 171 -21.51 0.03 10.38
N THR A 172 -21.38 1.26 10.86
CA THR A 172 -20.20 2.13 10.63
C THR A 172 -18.91 1.43 11.04
N ASN A 173 -18.84 0.88 12.25
CA ASN A 173 -17.66 0.15 12.73
C ASN A 173 -17.36 -1.10 11.88
N ILE A 174 -18.39 -1.82 11.44
CA ILE A 174 -18.22 -3.01 10.58
C ILE A 174 -17.70 -2.62 9.19
N ILE A 175 -18.22 -1.53 8.62
CA ILE A 175 -17.79 -1.02 7.31
C ILE A 175 -16.33 -0.59 7.36
N ILE A 176 -15.93 0.18 8.38
CA ILE A 176 -14.55 0.63 8.58
C ILE A 176 -13.60 -0.56 8.69
N THR A 177 -13.96 -1.59 9.47
CA THR A 177 -13.09 -2.78 9.64
C THR A 177 -12.98 -3.67 8.39
N LYS A 178 -13.92 -3.58 7.45
CA LYS A 178 -13.92 -4.43 6.24
C LYS A 178 -13.17 -3.80 5.06
N ASP A 179 -13.31 -2.51 4.84
CA ASP A 179 -12.67 -1.79 3.74
C ASP A 179 -12.50 -0.30 4.08
N ASP A 180 -11.30 0.07 4.50
CA ASP A 180 -11.00 1.43 4.91
C ASP A 180 -11.19 2.44 3.78
N HIS A 181 -10.96 2.07 2.52
CA HIS A 181 -10.90 3.01 1.41
C HIS A 181 -12.26 3.23 0.76
N ALA A 182 -13.07 2.16 0.59
CA ALA A 182 -14.45 2.29 0.14
C ALA A 182 -15.31 3.04 1.18
N SER A 183 -15.01 2.84 2.46
CA SER A 183 -15.72 3.52 3.55
C SER A 183 -15.54 5.04 3.51
N ASP A 184 -14.38 5.57 3.10
CA ASP A 184 -14.13 7.01 3.03
C ASP A 184 -15.08 7.73 2.06
N LEU A 185 -15.30 7.16 0.87
CA LEU A 185 -16.22 7.72 -0.14
C LEU A 185 -17.68 7.70 0.34
N PHE A 186 -18.06 6.64 1.06
CA PHE A 186 -19.38 6.52 1.65
C PHE A 186 -19.61 7.55 2.77
N PHE A 187 -18.64 7.74 3.67
CA PHE A 187 -18.72 8.73 4.75
C PHE A 187 -18.70 10.17 4.23
N LEU A 188 -17.92 10.47 3.18
CA LEU A 188 -17.96 11.78 2.50
C LEU A 188 -19.36 12.09 1.94
N ARG A 189 -20.08 11.08 1.45
CA ARG A 189 -21.41 11.25 0.84
C ARG A 189 -22.54 11.35 1.85
N HIS A 190 -22.47 10.58 2.95
CA HIS A 190 -23.61 10.39 3.85
C HIS A 190 -23.38 10.87 5.29
N GLY A 191 -22.13 10.96 5.74
CA GLY A 191 -21.80 11.22 7.15
C GLY A 191 -22.29 12.58 7.65
N SER A 192 -21.98 13.66 6.93
CA SER A 192 -22.40 15.02 7.31
C SER A 192 -23.93 15.18 7.30
N SER A 193 -24.59 14.59 6.30
CA SER A 193 -26.05 14.65 6.14
C SER A 193 -26.79 14.02 7.31
N ILE A 194 -26.34 12.85 7.79
CA ILE A 194 -27.01 12.14 8.90
C ILE A 194 -26.82 12.89 10.22
N VAL A 195 -25.62 13.40 10.48
CA VAL A 195 -25.36 14.22 11.66
C VAL A 195 -26.25 15.47 11.65
N ASN A 196 -26.38 16.14 10.51
CA ASN A 196 -27.23 17.32 10.38
C ASN A 196 -28.70 17.01 10.61
N VAL A 197 -29.19 15.87 10.11
CA VAL A 197 -30.58 15.40 10.34
C VAL A 197 -30.81 15.14 11.83
N LEU A 198 -29.88 14.46 12.51
CA LEU A 198 -29.97 14.19 13.95
C LEU A 198 -29.93 15.48 14.78
N GLN A 199 -29.04 16.41 14.43
CA GLN A 199 -28.96 17.71 15.07
C GLN A 199 -30.29 18.47 14.95
N GLN A 200 -30.81 18.62 13.72
CA GLN A 200 -32.08 19.32 13.48
C GLN A 200 -33.25 18.63 14.18
N TYR A 201 -33.25 17.30 14.24
CA TYR A 201 -34.26 16.55 14.97
C TYR A 201 -34.26 16.92 16.46
N VAL A 202 -33.09 16.91 17.10
CA VAL A 202 -32.92 17.24 18.52
C VAL A 202 -33.27 18.71 18.80
N GLU A 203 -32.90 19.63 17.90
CA GLU A 203 -33.26 21.04 18.00
C GLU A 203 -34.78 21.25 17.93
N LEU A 204 -35.48 20.56 17.02
CA LEU A 204 -36.94 20.63 16.94
C LEU A 204 -37.63 19.92 18.10
N ASP A 205 -37.08 18.80 18.59
CA ASP A 205 -37.60 18.05 19.74
C ASP A 205 -37.50 18.85 21.05
N SER A 206 -36.43 19.65 21.20
CA SER A 206 -36.25 20.54 22.35
C SER A 206 -36.95 21.90 22.21
N SER A 207 -37.51 22.22 21.04
CA SER A 207 -38.23 23.47 20.82
C SER A 207 -39.61 23.48 21.47
N TYR A 208 -40.01 24.62 22.05
CA TYR A 208 -41.37 24.81 22.58
C TYR A 208 -42.43 25.04 21.48
N ILE A 209 -42.03 25.01 20.20
CA ILE A 209 -42.86 25.40 19.06
C ILE A 209 -43.58 24.17 18.52
N SER A 210 -44.87 24.04 18.85
CA SER A 210 -45.72 22.91 18.41
C SER A 210 -46.70 23.31 17.30
N ASN A 211 -46.18 23.81 16.17
CA ASN A 211 -47.00 24.04 14.97
C ASN A 211 -47.08 22.75 14.12
N PRO A 212 -48.23 22.45 13.47
CA PRO A 212 -48.35 21.36 12.48
C PRO A 212 -47.17 21.20 11.51
N THR A 213 -46.59 22.29 11.03
CA THR A 213 -45.42 22.25 10.15
C THR A 213 -44.19 21.65 10.85
N VAL A 214 -43.93 22.05 12.10
CA VAL A 214 -42.80 21.53 12.89
C VAL A 214 -42.97 20.04 13.19
N ILE A 215 -44.20 19.63 13.53
CA ILE A 215 -44.52 18.21 13.76
C ILE A 215 -44.30 17.39 12.49
N GLY A 216 -44.75 17.88 11.33
CA GLY A 216 -44.54 17.23 10.04
C GLY A 216 -43.05 17.11 9.68
N THR A 217 -42.28 18.19 9.85
CA THR A 217 -40.82 18.16 9.62
C THR A 217 -40.13 17.17 10.55
N LYS A 218 -40.50 17.15 11.84
CA LYS A 218 -39.96 16.20 12.81
C LYS A 218 -40.20 14.76 12.39
N GLN A 219 -41.43 14.42 11.98
CA GLN A 219 -41.74 13.08 11.45
C GLN A 219 -40.93 12.73 10.20
N SER A 220 -40.74 13.68 9.28
CA SER A 220 -39.88 13.46 8.10
C SER A 220 -38.43 13.18 8.48
N LEU A 221 -37.87 13.92 9.44
CA LEU A 221 -36.51 13.67 9.95
C LEU A 221 -36.39 12.29 10.61
N GLU A 222 -37.42 11.84 11.33
CA GLU A 222 -37.46 10.48 11.90
C GLU A 222 -37.38 9.40 10.82
N GLN A 223 -38.16 9.58 9.73
CA GLN A 223 -38.13 8.65 8.60
C GLN A 223 -36.75 8.63 7.94
N VAL A 224 -36.08 9.79 7.80
CA VAL A 224 -34.73 9.86 7.23
C VAL A 224 -33.72 9.13 8.12
N ILE A 225 -33.79 9.26 9.45
CA ILE A 225 -32.90 8.53 10.38
C ILE A 225 -33.11 7.02 10.24
N ILE A 226 -34.37 6.55 10.17
CA ILE A 226 -34.69 5.14 10.01
C ILE A 226 -34.20 4.61 8.66
N GLN A 227 -34.42 5.35 7.57
CA GLN A 227 -33.96 4.98 6.24
C GLN A 227 -32.42 4.99 6.12
N SER A 228 -31.75 5.87 6.85
CA SER A 228 -30.28 5.93 6.89
C SER A 228 -29.69 4.60 7.37
N ARG A 229 -30.33 3.92 8.33
CA ARG A 229 -29.94 2.57 8.74
C ARG A 229 -29.93 1.59 7.56
N VAL A 230 -30.99 1.58 6.75
CA VAL A 230 -31.12 0.71 5.58
C VAL A 230 -30.04 1.01 4.53
N ILE A 231 -29.67 2.27 4.36
CA ILE A 231 -28.58 2.67 3.45
C ILE A 231 -27.24 2.05 3.91
N PHE A 232 -26.95 2.08 5.21
CA PHE A 232 -25.74 1.48 5.77
C PHE A 232 -25.76 -0.06 5.66
N GLU A 233 -26.92 -0.69 5.86
CA GLU A 233 -27.09 -2.14 5.65
C GLU A 233 -26.83 -2.54 4.20
N ASN A 234 -27.34 -1.76 3.24
CA ASN A 234 -27.12 -1.97 1.81
C ASN A 234 -25.64 -1.79 1.43
N GLU A 235 -24.98 -0.76 1.96
CA GLU A 235 -23.55 -0.55 1.70
C GLU A 235 -22.71 -1.73 2.20
N LEU A 236 -22.97 -2.19 3.42
CA LEU A 236 -22.31 -3.37 3.96
C LEU A 236 -22.57 -4.63 3.12
N SER A 237 -23.80 -4.79 2.62
CA SER A 237 -24.17 -5.91 1.75
C SER A 237 -23.41 -5.87 0.43
N ASN A 238 -23.30 -4.69 -0.20
CA ASN A 238 -22.52 -4.49 -1.42
C ASN A 238 -21.03 -4.82 -1.20
N LEU A 239 -20.45 -4.39 -0.08
CA LEU A 239 -19.06 -4.71 0.26
C LEU A 239 -18.84 -6.23 0.41
N ILE A 240 -19.80 -6.93 1.02
CA ILE A 240 -19.74 -8.39 1.16
C ILE A 240 -19.85 -9.06 -0.22
N GLU A 241 -20.79 -8.63 -1.05
CA GLU A 241 -20.99 -9.19 -2.40
C GLU A 241 -19.75 -9.03 -3.27
N MET A 242 -19.15 -7.84 -3.30
CA MET A 242 -17.90 -7.61 -4.04
C MET A 242 -16.78 -8.54 -3.58
N LYS A 243 -16.64 -8.75 -2.26
CA LYS A 243 -15.60 -9.61 -1.70
C LYS A 243 -15.85 -11.09 -2.00
N VAL A 244 -17.10 -11.53 -2.03
CA VAL A 244 -17.45 -12.90 -2.44
C VAL A 244 -17.10 -13.12 -3.91
N LEU A 245 -17.42 -12.16 -4.78
CA LEU A 245 -17.07 -12.23 -6.21
C LEU A 245 -15.55 -12.30 -6.44
N GLU A 246 -14.78 -11.55 -5.65
CA GLU A 246 -13.31 -11.60 -5.69
C GLU A 246 -12.79 -13.00 -5.32
N VAL A 247 -13.26 -13.56 -4.19
CA VAL A 247 -12.87 -14.91 -3.75
C VAL A 247 -13.28 -15.99 -4.76
N ASP A 248 -14.46 -15.90 -5.35
CA ASP A 248 -14.92 -16.84 -6.38
C ASP A 248 -14.05 -16.76 -7.64
N SER A 249 -13.61 -15.55 -8.00
CA SER A 249 -12.69 -15.34 -9.13
C SER A 249 -11.31 -15.94 -8.85
N GLU A 250 -10.76 -15.74 -7.65
CA GLU A 250 -9.48 -16.30 -7.23
C GLU A 250 -9.53 -17.83 -7.17
N ALA A 251 -10.60 -18.39 -6.60
CA ALA A 251 -10.83 -19.83 -6.55
C ALA A 251 -10.92 -20.43 -7.96
N SER A 252 -11.63 -19.78 -8.87
CA SER A 252 -11.75 -20.21 -10.27
C SER A 252 -10.40 -20.18 -11.00
N VAL A 253 -9.59 -19.14 -10.77
CA VAL A 253 -8.22 -19.04 -11.31
C VAL A 253 -7.35 -20.14 -10.72
N TYR A 254 -7.41 -20.38 -9.41
CA TYR A 254 -6.64 -21.43 -8.74
C TYR A 254 -6.98 -22.83 -9.28
N ILE A 255 -8.27 -23.16 -9.39
CA ILE A 255 -8.72 -24.43 -10.00
C ILE A 255 -8.21 -24.56 -11.44
N SER A 256 -8.25 -23.49 -12.22
CA SER A 256 -7.76 -23.49 -13.61
C SER A 256 -6.24 -23.73 -13.67
N VAL A 257 -5.47 -23.15 -12.74
CA VAL A 257 -4.03 -23.39 -12.62
C VAL A 257 -3.74 -24.84 -12.23
N LEU A 258 -4.49 -25.41 -11.28
CA LEU A 258 -4.32 -26.81 -10.87
C LEU A 258 -4.60 -27.79 -12.02
N LYS A 259 -5.69 -27.57 -12.78
CA LYS A 259 -6.00 -28.34 -14.00
C LYS A 259 -4.91 -28.18 -15.05
N GLY A 260 -4.45 -26.95 -15.29
CA GLY A 260 -3.38 -26.67 -16.25
C GLY A 260 -2.03 -27.30 -15.88
N ARG A 261 -1.79 -27.56 -14.60
CA ARG A 261 -0.60 -28.26 -14.09
C ARG A 261 -0.78 -29.78 -13.95
N GLY A 262 -1.96 -30.32 -14.27
CA GLY A 262 -2.26 -31.75 -14.16
C GLY A 262 -2.31 -32.28 -12.73
N ILE A 263 -2.56 -31.41 -11.75
CA ILE A 263 -2.71 -31.76 -10.34
C ILE A 263 -4.16 -32.18 -10.03
N LEU A 264 -5.10 -31.72 -10.87
CA LEU A 264 -6.52 -32.07 -10.90
C LEU A 264 -6.90 -32.63 -12.28
#